data_AF-A0A7J7VCA1-F1
#
_entry.id   AF-A0A7J7VCA1-F1
#
_cell.length_a   1.000
_cell.length_b   1.000
_cell.length_c   1.000
_cell.angle_alpha   90.00
_cell.angle_beta   90.00
_cell.angle_gamma   90.00
#
_symmetry.space_group_name_H-M   'P 1'
#
loop_
_entity.id
_entity.type
_entity.pdbx_description
1 polymer ?
#
loop_
_entity_poly.entity_id
_entity_poly.type
_entity_poly.pdbx_seq_one_letter_code
_entity_poly.pdbx_strand_id
1 'polypeptide(L)'
;MAAAADLEAAAPTGALWGLVQDFVMGQQEGPADQVAADVKSGSYTVLQVVEALGSSLENPEPRTRERGIQLLSQVLLQCHSLLLEKEVVHLVLFYENRLKDHHLVIPAVLRGLRALSLCVTLPPGLAVSVLKAIFQEVHVQSLPQVDRHTVYSIITNFMRTREEGDGWRKGSP
;
A
#
# COMPACT_ATOMS: atom_id res chain seq x y z
N MET A 1 -35.05 36.29 -0.94
CA MET A 1 -33.76 37.02 -1.07
C MET A 1 -32.82 36.44 -0.03
N ALA A 2 -32.08 35.38 -0.33
CA ALA A 2 -30.88 35.34 -1.17
C ALA A 2 -29.69 36.06 -0.51
N ALA A 3 -28.87 35.28 0.20
CA ALA A 3 -27.41 35.28 0.08
C ALA A 3 -26.93 33.98 0.73
N ALA A 4 -26.72 32.98 -0.14
CA ALA A 4 -26.11 31.70 0.22
C ALA A 4 -24.66 31.96 0.64
N ALA A 5 -24.28 31.41 1.78
CA ALA A 5 -22.89 31.32 2.20
C ALA A 5 -22.24 30.17 1.42
N ASP A 6 -21.65 30.49 0.27
CA ASP A 6 -20.60 29.68 -0.33
C ASP A 6 -19.35 29.82 0.55
N LEU A 7 -19.26 28.97 1.58
CA LEU A 7 -18.01 28.69 2.29
C LEU A 7 -17.43 27.41 1.68
N GLU A 8 -16.71 27.60 0.58
CA GLU A 8 -16.10 26.55 -0.21
C GLU A 8 -15.07 25.78 0.63
N ALA A 9 -15.34 24.48 0.84
CA ALA A 9 -14.57 23.55 1.65
C ALA A 9 -13.24 23.13 0.98
N ALA A 10 -12.36 24.09 0.71
CA ALA A 10 -11.03 23.86 0.13
C ALA A 10 -9.95 23.46 1.15
N ALA A 11 -10.30 23.39 2.45
CA ALA A 11 -9.36 23.13 3.54
C ALA A 11 -8.88 21.67 3.75
N PRO A 12 -9.62 20.59 3.42
CA PRO A 12 -9.20 19.23 3.82
C PRO A 12 -7.99 18.75 3.00
N THR A 13 -7.94 19.00 1.69
CA THR A 13 -6.85 18.46 0.86
C THR A 13 -5.50 19.14 1.16
N GLY A 14 -5.50 20.44 1.50
CA GLY A 14 -4.26 21.17 1.82
C GLY A 14 -3.52 20.61 3.03
N ALA A 15 -4.25 20.17 4.05
CA ALA A 15 -3.67 19.54 5.24
C ALA A 15 -3.02 18.19 4.92
N LEU A 16 -3.66 17.36 4.09
CA LEU A 16 -3.09 16.09 3.63
C LEU A 16 -1.78 16.31 2.85
N TRP A 17 -1.72 17.30 1.97
CA TRP A 17 -0.50 17.64 1.24
C TRP A 17 0.63 18.08 2.16
N GLY A 18 0.32 18.86 3.21
CA GLY A 18 1.29 19.24 4.24
C GLY A 18 1.88 18.00 4.94
N LEU A 19 1.02 17.09 5.41
CA LEU A 19 1.45 15.85 6.06
C LEU A 19 2.33 14.99 5.15
N VAL A 20 1.97 14.87 3.87
CA VAL A 20 2.77 14.14 2.87
C VAL A 20 4.13 14.80 2.67
N GLN A 21 4.18 16.13 2.54
CA GLN A 21 5.44 16.86 2.38
C GLN A 21 6.33 16.70 3.62
N ASP A 22 5.78 16.84 4.82
CA ASP A 22 6.53 16.69 6.07
C ASP A 22 7.15 15.29 6.19
N PHE A 23 6.38 14.25 5.85
CA PHE A 23 6.88 12.88 5.81
C PHE A 23 8.00 12.70 4.78
N VAL A 24 7.80 13.18 3.55
CA VAL A 24 8.77 13.08 2.46
C VAL A 24 10.04 13.88 2.74
N MET A 25 9.95 14.96 3.53
CA MET A 25 11.11 15.74 3.96
C MET A 25 11.86 15.11 5.15
N GLY A 26 11.24 14.16 5.86
CA GLY A 26 11.92 13.30 6.85
C GLY A 26 11.30 13.29 8.24
N GLN A 27 10.18 13.99 8.47
CA GLN A 27 9.44 13.90 9.74
C GLN A 27 8.49 12.70 9.69
N GLN A 28 9.03 11.48 9.81
CA GLN A 28 8.27 10.26 9.48
C GLN A 28 7.31 9.77 10.59
N GLU A 29 7.65 9.91 11.87
CA GLU A 29 6.96 9.22 12.98
C GLU A 29 5.68 9.91 13.51
N GLY A 30 5.04 10.77 12.72
CA GLY A 30 3.78 11.43 13.11
C GLY A 30 2.78 11.54 11.95
N PRO A 31 3.21 12.02 10.78
CA PRO A 31 2.33 12.16 9.63
C PRO A 31 1.75 10.83 9.15
N ALA A 32 2.50 9.73 9.22
CA ALA A 32 1.98 8.42 8.79
C ALA A 32 0.82 7.92 9.66
N ASP A 33 0.95 8.03 10.97
CA ASP A 33 -0.11 7.62 11.90
C ASP A 33 -1.32 8.55 11.81
N GLN A 34 -1.09 9.86 11.62
CA GLN A 34 -2.17 10.81 11.40
C GLN A 34 -2.92 10.52 10.10
N VAL A 35 -2.22 10.34 8.98
CA VAL A 35 -2.85 10.01 7.69
C VAL A 35 -3.60 8.68 7.78
N ALA A 36 -3.04 7.68 8.46
CA ALA A 36 -3.74 6.41 8.67
C ALA A 36 -5.00 6.57 9.54
N ALA A 37 -4.95 7.41 10.59
CA ALA A 37 -6.11 7.73 11.41
C ALA A 37 -7.21 8.44 10.60
N ASP A 38 -6.82 9.41 9.77
CA ASP A 38 -7.74 10.17 8.92
C ASP A 38 -8.39 9.30 7.84
N VAL A 39 -7.67 8.29 7.32
CA VAL A 39 -8.26 7.30 6.41
C VAL A 39 -9.25 6.41 7.15
N LYS A 40 -8.92 5.97 8.38
CA LYS A 40 -9.82 5.14 9.20
C LYS A 40 -11.08 5.87 9.64
N SER A 41 -11.01 7.18 9.89
CA SER A 41 -12.17 8.01 10.22
C SER A 41 -13.03 8.38 9.01
N GLY A 42 -12.54 8.11 7.79
CA GLY A 42 -13.18 8.51 6.54
C GLY A 42 -12.98 9.98 6.18
N SER A 43 -12.07 10.68 6.86
CA SER A 43 -11.70 12.07 6.54
C SER A 43 -10.98 12.16 5.19
N TYR A 44 -10.18 11.14 4.86
CA TYR A 44 -9.60 10.96 3.52
C TYR A 44 -9.85 9.55 3.01
N THR A 45 -9.90 9.43 1.69
CA THR A 45 -9.88 8.14 0.99
C THR A 45 -8.45 7.74 0.65
N VAL A 46 -8.20 6.44 0.46
CA VAL A 46 -6.90 5.96 -0.02
C VAL A 46 -6.53 6.56 -1.37
N LEU A 47 -7.53 6.79 -2.24
CA LEU A 47 -7.31 7.46 -3.52
C LEU A 47 -6.74 8.88 -3.33
N GLN A 48 -7.30 9.68 -2.43
CA GLN A 48 -6.79 11.04 -2.15
C GLN A 48 -5.35 11.01 -1.60
N VAL A 49 -5.00 10.01 -0.79
CA VAL A 49 -3.61 9.82 -0.32
C VAL A 49 -2.68 9.51 -1.50
N VAL A 50 -3.08 8.63 -2.41
CA VAL A 50 -2.29 8.29 -3.61
C VAL A 50 -2.13 9.51 -4.53
N GLU A 51 -3.19 10.30 -4.72
CA GLU A 51 -3.16 11.54 -5.52
C GLU A 51 -2.21 12.58 -4.92
N ALA A 52 -2.27 12.79 -3.60
CA ALA A 52 -1.35 13.70 -2.90
C ALA A 52 0.11 13.22 -2.98
N LEU A 53 0.34 11.91 -3.02
CA LEU A 53 1.66 11.30 -3.18
C LEU A 53 2.19 11.35 -4.62
N GLY A 54 1.37 11.66 -5.63
CA GLY A 54 1.72 11.51 -7.05
C GLY A 54 3.08 12.13 -7.43
N SER A 55 3.32 13.39 -7.03
CA SER A 55 4.58 14.08 -7.31
C SER A 55 5.81 13.42 -6.67
N SER A 56 5.64 12.79 -5.51
CA SER A 56 6.70 12.05 -4.82
C SER A 56 6.96 10.69 -5.46
N LEU A 57 5.91 10.00 -5.92
CA LEU A 57 5.98 8.68 -6.55
C LEU A 57 6.57 8.72 -7.96
N GLU A 58 6.46 9.85 -8.64
CA GLU A 58 7.01 10.09 -9.98
C GLU A 58 8.33 10.87 -9.97
N ASN A 59 8.84 11.23 -8.79
CA ASN A 59 10.07 12.01 -8.65
C ASN A 59 11.28 11.23 -9.22
N PRO A 60 12.21 11.87 -9.94
CA PRO A 60 13.40 11.20 -10.46
C PRO A 60 14.34 10.67 -9.37
N GLU A 61 14.36 11.26 -8.18
CA GLU A 61 15.20 10.85 -7.05
C GLU A 61 14.65 9.57 -6.38
N PRO A 62 15.39 8.45 -6.36
CA PRO A 62 14.93 7.20 -5.77
C PRO A 62 14.54 7.31 -4.29
N ARG A 63 15.24 8.13 -3.51
CA ARG A 63 14.92 8.34 -2.08
C ARG A 63 13.56 9.02 -1.88
N THR A 64 13.20 9.95 -2.75
CA THR A 64 11.89 10.62 -2.68
C THR A 64 10.76 9.63 -2.99
N ARG A 65 10.94 8.79 -4.01
CA ARG A 65 9.98 7.72 -4.34
C ARG A 65 9.87 6.71 -3.19
N GLU A 66 10.99 6.30 -2.62
CA GLU A 66 11.04 5.39 -1.48
C GLU A 66 10.19 5.90 -0.32
N ARG A 67 10.38 7.17 0.09
CA ARG A 67 9.58 7.79 1.16
C ARG A 67 8.10 7.85 0.84
N GLY A 68 7.73 8.21 -0.40
CA GLY A 68 6.33 8.22 -0.81
C GLY A 68 5.68 6.84 -0.72
N ILE A 69 6.39 5.80 -1.20
CA ILE A 69 5.92 4.40 -1.14
C ILE A 69 5.91 3.90 0.31
N GLN A 70 6.86 4.33 1.14
CA GLN A 70 6.92 3.99 2.56
C GLN A 70 5.69 4.53 3.30
N LEU A 71 5.33 5.79 3.09
CA LEU A 71 4.11 6.38 3.66
C LEU A 71 2.87 5.60 3.22
N LEU A 72 2.72 5.36 1.91
CA LEU A 72 1.60 4.59 1.39
C LEU A 72 1.52 3.20 2.01
N SER A 73 2.65 2.50 2.12
CA SER A 73 2.73 1.16 2.70
C SER A 73 2.33 1.15 4.18
N GLN A 74 2.72 2.16 4.95
CA GLN A 74 2.33 2.30 6.35
C GLN A 74 0.83 2.56 6.50
N VAL A 75 0.25 3.44 5.68
CA VAL A 75 -1.19 3.71 5.67
C VAL A 75 -1.97 2.45 5.29
N LEU A 76 -1.56 1.74 4.24
CA LEU A 76 -2.21 0.49 3.81
C LEU A 76 -2.12 -0.60 4.88
N LEU A 77 -1.00 -0.72 5.60
CA LEU A 77 -0.86 -1.70 6.68
C LEU A 77 -1.85 -1.45 7.82
N GLN A 78 -2.31 -0.22 8.00
CA GLN A 78 -3.31 0.13 8.99
C GLN A 78 -4.76 0.06 8.46
N CYS A 79 -4.94 0.17 7.15
CA CYS A 79 -6.25 0.32 6.52
C CYS A 79 -6.64 -0.85 5.58
N HIS A 80 -5.87 -1.94 5.56
CA HIS A 80 -6.05 -3.05 4.61
C HIS A 80 -7.45 -3.68 4.60
N SER A 81 -8.17 -3.63 5.73
CA SER A 81 -9.53 -4.16 5.85
C SER A 81 -10.61 -3.26 5.23
N LEU A 82 -10.27 -2.00 4.94
CA LEU A 82 -11.19 -0.99 4.39
C LEU A 82 -11.13 -0.89 2.86
N LEU A 83 -10.16 -1.56 2.23
CA LEU A 83 -9.94 -1.48 0.79
C LEU A 83 -10.98 -2.26 -0.01
N LEU A 84 -11.54 -1.58 -1.01
CA LEU A 84 -12.41 -2.21 -1.99
C LEU A 84 -11.61 -3.08 -2.95
N GLU A 85 -12.23 -4.14 -3.47
CA GLU A 85 -11.59 -5.06 -4.43
C GLU A 85 -10.93 -4.32 -5.61
N LYS A 86 -11.63 -3.35 -6.20
CA LYS A 86 -11.10 -2.53 -7.29
C LYS A 86 -9.83 -1.76 -6.90
N GLU A 87 -9.75 -1.27 -5.66
CA GLU A 87 -8.59 -0.51 -5.17
C GLU A 87 -7.41 -1.46 -4.94
N VAL A 88 -7.68 -2.64 -4.36
CA VAL A 88 -6.67 -3.69 -4.17
C VAL A 88 -6.06 -4.10 -5.50
N VAL A 89 -6.85 -4.29 -6.56
CA VAL A 89 -6.34 -4.63 -7.89
C VAL A 89 -5.35 -3.57 -8.40
N HIS A 90 -5.75 -2.29 -8.37
CA HIS A 90 -4.88 -1.20 -8.85
C HIS A 90 -3.62 -1.04 -8.00
N LEU A 91 -3.74 -1.18 -6.67
CA LEU A 91 -2.61 -1.12 -5.77
C LEU A 91 -1.64 -2.28 -6.00
N VAL A 92 -2.13 -3.51 -6.17
CA VAL A 92 -1.27 -4.66 -6.48
C VAL A 92 -0.49 -4.41 -7.78
N LEU A 93 -1.17 -4.00 -8.85
CA LEU A 93 -0.52 -3.70 -10.13
C LEU A 93 0.53 -2.57 -9.99
N PHE A 94 0.22 -1.53 -9.23
CA PHE A 94 1.16 -0.46 -8.92
C PHE A 94 2.40 -0.99 -8.20
N TYR A 95 2.24 -1.76 -7.11
CA TYR A 95 3.36 -2.29 -6.34
C TYR A 95 4.18 -3.32 -7.14
N GLU A 96 3.55 -4.18 -7.93
CA GLU A 96 4.26 -5.10 -8.84
C GLU A 96 5.14 -4.33 -9.84
N ASN A 97 4.61 -3.26 -10.43
CA ASN A 97 5.41 -2.40 -11.32
C ASN A 97 6.58 -1.74 -10.58
N ARG A 98 6.38 -1.37 -9.31
CA ARG A 98 7.43 -0.75 -8.47
C ARG A 98 8.49 -1.72 -7.95
N LEU A 99 8.29 -3.04 -8.06
CA LEU A 99 9.36 -4.02 -7.78
C LEU A 99 10.54 -3.89 -8.77
N LYS A 100 10.29 -3.33 -9.96
CA LYS A 100 11.28 -3.07 -11.02
C LYS A 100 12.03 -1.76 -10.84
N ASP A 101 11.69 -0.99 -9.79
CA ASP A 101 12.30 0.29 -9.50
C ASP A 101 13.70 0.09 -8.86
N HIS A 102 14.34 1.19 -8.49
CA HIS A 102 15.66 1.20 -7.88
C HIS A 102 15.69 0.37 -6.58
N HIS A 103 16.80 -0.31 -6.31
CA HIS A 103 16.94 -1.23 -5.16
C HIS A 103 16.64 -0.60 -3.79
N LEU A 104 16.78 0.72 -3.66
CA LEU A 104 16.42 1.47 -2.44
C LEU A 104 14.91 1.50 -2.17
N VAL A 105 14.10 1.42 -3.24
CA VAL A 105 12.64 1.51 -3.19
C VAL A 105 12.01 0.15 -2.85
N ILE A 106 12.65 -0.94 -3.27
CA ILE A 106 12.14 -2.32 -3.13
C ILE A 106 11.70 -2.66 -1.70
N PRO A 107 12.44 -2.32 -0.61
CA PRO A 107 12.00 -2.61 0.75
C PRO A 107 10.64 -1.98 1.10
N ALA A 108 10.39 -0.74 0.67
CA ALA A 108 9.10 -0.08 0.88
C ALA A 108 8.00 -0.78 0.08
N VAL A 109 8.28 -1.16 -1.17
CA VAL A 109 7.34 -1.90 -2.05
C VAL A 109 6.92 -3.24 -1.43
N LEU A 110 7.88 -4.01 -0.90
CA LEU A 110 7.60 -5.29 -0.24
C LEU A 110 6.72 -5.11 1.00
N ARG A 111 6.86 -4.02 1.76
CA ARG A 111 5.97 -3.73 2.90
C ARG A 111 4.54 -3.44 2.46
N GLY A 112 4.36 -2.72 1.34
CA GLY A 112 3.03 -2.49 0.76
C GLY A 112 2.39 -3.79 0.25
N LEU A 113 3.14 -4.64 -0.45
CA LEU A 113 2.65 -5.97 -0.86
C LEU A 113 2.30 -6.86 0.34
N ARG A 114 3.06 -6.76 1.43
CA ARG A 114 2.70 -7.40 2.71
C ARG A 114 1.38 -6.89 3.26
N ALA A 115 1.14 -5.58 3.26
CA ALA A 115 -0.16 -5.04 3.68
C ALA A 115 -1.30 -5.58 2.80
N LEU A 116 -1.12 -5.60 1.48
CA LEU A 116 -2.13 -6.10 0.53
C LEU A 116 -2.36 -7.62 0.66
N SER A 117 -1.36 -8.39 1.07
CA SER A 117 -1.52 -9.83 1.32
C SER A 117 -2.45 -10.15 2.51
N LEU A 118 -2.76 -9.16 3.35
CA LEU A 118 -3.73 -9.27 4.45
C LEU A 118 -5.16 -8.94 4.02
N CYS A 119 -5.38 -8.46 2.79
CA CYS A 119 -6.71 -8.11 2.29
C CYS A 119 -7.51 -9.37 1.94
N VAL A 120 -8.68 -9.53 2.57
CA VAL A 120 -9.63 -10.59 2.25
C VAL A 120 -10.29 -10.39 0.88
N THR A 121 -10.39 -9.15 0.42
CA THR A 121 -11.00 -8.73 -0.85
C THR A 121 -10.09 -8.91 -2.07
N LEU A 122 -8.88 -9.45 -1.90
CA LEU A 122 -7.96 -9.64 -3.03
C LEU A 122 -8.52 -10.72 -4.00
N PRO A 123 -8.68 -10.44 -5.30
CA PRO A 123 -9.24 -11.39 -6.27
C PRO A 123 -8.44 -12.70 -6.41
N PRO A 124 -9.08 -13.80 -6.86
CA PRO A 124 -8.36 -15.00 -7.24
C PRO A 124 -7.35 -14.69 -8.36
N GLY A 125 -6.18 -15.34 -8.31
CA GLY A 125 -5.10 -15.11 -9.29
C GLY A 125 -4.13 -13.98 -8.93
N LEU A 126 -4.55 -12.92 -8.25
CA LEU A 126 -3.62 -11.85 -7.85
C LEU A 126 -2.57 -12.32 -6.85
N ALA A 127 -2.91 -13.23 -5.92
CA ALA A 127 -1.92 -13.78 -4.99
C ALA A 127 -0.79 -14.50 -5.75
N VAL A 128 -1.14 -15.24 -6.81
CA VAL A 128 -0.17 -15.92 -7.68
C VAL A 128 0.64 -14.90 -8.48
N SER A 129 0.00 -13.84 -8.98
CA SER A 129 0.68 -12.73 -9.66
C SER A 129 1.73 -12.08 -8.77
N VAL A 130 1.35 -11.69 -7.55
CA VAL A 130 2.23 -11.03 -6.57
C VAL A 130 3.44 -11.90 -6.26
N LEU A 131 3.22 -13.20 -5.97
CA LEU A 131 4.33 -14.11 -5.69
C LEU A 131 5.27 -14.27 -6.90
N LYS A 132 4.71 -14.43 -8.12
CA LYS A 132 5.52 -14.49 -9.34
C LYS A 132 6.35 -13.23 -9.53
N ALA A 133 5.74 -12.05 -9.40
CA ALA A 133 6.43 -10.78 -9.55
C ALA A 133 7.57 -10.62 -8.54
N ILE A 134 7.35 -10.95 -7.26
CA ILE A 134 8.41 -10.87 -6.24
C ILE A 134 9.59 -11.77 -6.61
N PHE A 135 9.36 -13.03 -6.99
CA PHE A 135 10.45 -13.95 -7.29
C PHE A 135 11.13 -13.70 -8.64
N GLN A 136 10.45 -13.04 -9.58
CA GLN A 136 11.03 -12.64 -10.86
C GLN A 136 11.91 -11.40 -10.73
N GLU A 137 11.45 -10.39 -9.99
CA GLU A 137 12.11 -9.08 -9.96
C GLU A 137 13.07 -8.91 -8.77
N VAL A 138 12.92 -9.70 -7.70
CA VAL A 138 13.70 -9.53 -6.47
C VAL A 138 14.53 -10.76 -6.14
N HIS A 139 15.85 -10.58 -6.03
CA HIS A 139 16.75 -11.61 -5.52
C HIS A 139 16.70 -11.70 -3.99
N VAL A 140 15.77 -12.49 -3.46
CA VAL A 140 15.47 -12.60 -2.02
C VAL A 140 16.71 -12.87 -1.16
N GLN A 141 17.67 -13.65 -1.64
CA GLN A 141 18.89 -13.97 -0.89
C GLN A 141 19.79 -12.73 -0.62
N SER A 142 19.79 -11.75 -1.51
CA SER A 142 20.56 -10.50 -1.34
C SER A 142 19.90 -9.49 -0.40
N LEU A 143 18.61 -9.66 -0.07
CA LEU A 143 17.90 -8.73 0.79
C LEU A 143 18.40 -8.82 2.24
N PRO A 144 18.35 -7.73 3.02
CA PRO A 144 18.50 -7.76 4.47
C PRO A 144 17.52 -8.72 5.15
N GLN A 145 17.85 -9.18 6.36
CA GLN A 145 17.02 -10.14 7.11
C GLN A 145 15.57 -9.65 7.31
N VAL A 146 15.40 -8.37 7.63
CA VAL A 146 14.06 -7.76 7.84
C VAL A 146 13.21 -7.79 6.57
N ASP A 147 13.82 -7.61 5.41
CA ASP A 147 13.11 -7.60 4.13
C ASP A 147 12.83 -9.03 3.66
N ARG A 148 13.75 -9.98 3.90
CA ARG A 148 13.47 -11.42 3.71
C ARG A 148 12.30 -11.90 4.57
N HIS A 149 12.25 -11.48 5.84
CA HIS A 149 11.13 -11.77 6.71
C HIS A 149 9.81 -11.21 6.15
N THR A 150 9.85 -10.01 5.55
CA THR A 150 8.69 -9.41 4.89
C THR A 150 8.21 -10.28 3.71
N VAL A 151 9.12 -10.77 2.88
CA VAL A 151 8.79 -11.71 1.78
C VAL A 151 8.15 -12.98 2.32
N TYR A 152 8.77 -13.66 3.30
CA TYR A 152 8.20 -14.89 3.87
C TYR A 152 6.84 -14.67 4.56
N SER A 153 6.63 -13.48 5.14
CA SER A 153 5.34 -13.11 5.72
C SER A 153 4.24 -13.02 4.64
N ILE A 154 4.55 -12.46 3.46
CA ILE A 154 3.61 -12.42 2.33
C ILE A 154 3.20 -13.84 1.93
N ILE A 155 4.17 -14.75 1.80
CA ILE A 155 3.90 -16.14 1.43
C ILE A 155 3.00 -16.79 2.49
N THR A 156 3.34 -16.63 3.77
CA THR A 156 2.56 -17.19 4.89
C THR A 156 1.13 -16.65 4.91
N ASN A 157 0.94 -15.36 4.64
CA ASN A 157 -0.38 -14.74 4.56
C ASN A 157 -1.21 -15.34 3.44
N PHE A 158 -0.63 -15.56 2.26
CA PHE A 158 -1.34 -16.19 1.15
C PHE A 158 -1.63 -17.67 1.38
N MET A 159 -0.69 -18.45 1.94
CA MET A 159 -0.97 -19.85 2.31
C MET A 159 -2.19 -19.93 3.23
N ARG A 160 -2.21 -19.10 4.29
CA ARG A 160 -3.31 -19.08 5.26
C ARG A 160 -4.65 -18.67 4.63
N THR A 161 -4.66 -17.68 3.74
CA THR A 161 -5.90 -17.08 3.25
C THR A 161 -6.44 -17.70 1.96
N ARG A 162 -5.61 -18.47 1.23
CA ARG A 162 -5.93 -18.93 -0.13
C ARG A 162 -5.89 -20.44 -0.34
N GLU A 163 -5.29 -21.20 0.58
CA GLU A 163 -5.27 -22.67 0.48
C GLU A 163 -6.58 -23.31 0.97
N GLU A 164 -7.46 -22.59 1.67
CA GLU A 164 -8.74 -23.13 2.20
C GLU A 164 -9.94 -23.01 1.23
N GLY A 165 -9.73 -22.58 -0.01
CA GLY A 165 -10.79 -22.45 -1.02
C GLY A 165 -10.91 -23.66 -1.96
N ASP A 166 -11.91 -24.50 -1.69
CA ASP A 166 -12.52 -25.53 -2.58
C ASP A 166 -11.65 -26.75 -3.00
N GLY A 167 -11.86 -27.89 -2.35
CA GLY A 167 -11.49 -29.18 -2.95
C GLY A 167 -11.45 -30.40 -2.03
N TRP A 168 -10.93 -30.29 -0.80
CA TRP A 168 -10.59 -31.50 -0.03
C TRP A 168 -11.61 -31.94 1.03
N ARG A 169 -12.55 -31.08 1.46
CA ARG A 169 -13.55 -31.43 2.50
C ARG A 169 -14.88 -32.01 1.98
N LYS A 170 -15.02 -32.24 0.68
CA LYS A 170 -16.23 -32.88 0.08
C LYS A 170 -16.02 -34.32 -0.37
N GLY A 171 -14.98 -34.98 0.14
CA GLY A 171 -14.66 -36.37 -0.21
C GLY A 171 -14.27 -37.18 1.01
N SER A 172 -15.22 -37.42 1.91
CA SER A 172 -15.14 -38.51 2.87
C SER A 172 -16.43 -39.33 2.79
N PRO A 173 -16.37 -40.60 2.35
CA PRO A 173 -17.51 -41.52 2.43
C PRO A 173 -17.85 -41.88 3.88
#